data_AF-A0A946AQ79-F1
#
_entry.id   AF-A0A946AQ79-F1
#
_cell.length_a   1.000
_cell.length_b   1.000
_cell.length_c   1.000
_cell.angle_alpha   90.00
_cell.angle_beta   90.00
_cell.angle_gamma   90.00
#
_symmetry.space_group_name_H-M   'P 1'
#
loop_
_entity.id
_entity.type
_entity.pdbx_description
1 polymer ?
#
loop_
_entity_poly.entity_id
_entity_poly.type
_entity_poly.pdbx_seq_one_letter_code
_entity_poly.pdbx_strand_id
1 'polypeptide(L)'
;MIIIGVCGGSGSGKTTLVHAAKEHLSSDKVSVISQDSFYKQHDSLTFEERCKLNFDHPDAIDYELFTLQLSKLLKSQPIHTPVYSFSEHLRTDQVNVVMPKPIVFVEGILIFAHKGLRNLFSQAIFIDA
;
A
#
# COMPACT_ATOMS: atom_id res chain seq x y z
N MET A 1 8.38 8.06 -14.10
CA MET A 1 7.74 7.03 -13.26
C MET A 1 6.24 7.25 -13.31
N ILE A 2 5.46 6.17 -13.38
CA ILE A 2 4.00 6.20 -13.33
C ILE A 2 3.57 5.41 -12.08
N ILE A 3 2.70 6.01 -11.26
CA ILE A 3 2.10 5.33 -10.12
C ILE A 3 0.65 4.99 -10.48
N ILE A 4 0.33 3.70 -10.44
CA ILE A 4 -1.00 3.17 -10.76
C ILE A 4 -1.63 2.69 -9.46
N GLY A 5 -2.72 3.33 -9.04
CA GLY A 5 -3.53 2.87 -7.91
C GLY A 5 -4.50 1.78 -8.36
N VAL A 6 -4.55 0.67 -7.63
CA VAL A 6 -5.48 -0.46 -7.85
C VAL A 6 -6.30 -0.68 -6.57
N CYS A 7 -7.55 -0.23 -6.59
CA CYS A 7 -8.46 -0.29 -5.45
C CYS A 7 -9.57 -1.33 -5.68
N GLY A 8 -10.14 -1.89 -4.63
CA GLY A 8 -11.23 -2.86 -4.70
C GLY A 8 -11.33 -3.71 -3.43
N GLY A 9 -12.47 -4.36 -3.20
CA GLY A 9 -12.74 -5.16 -2.00
C GLY A 9 -11.71 -6.28 -1.76
N SER A 10 -11.63 -6.80 -0.53
CA SER A 10 -10.83 -7.99 -0.26
C SER A 10 -11.31 -9.15 -1.14
N GLY A 11 -10.38 -9.93 -1.70
CA GLY A 11 -10.73 -11.02 -2.63
C GLY A 11 -11.16 -10.60 -4.04
N SER A 12 -11.22 -9.30 -4.37
CA SER A 12 -11.67 -8.85 -5.71
C SER A 12 -10.68 -9.12 -6.86
N GLY A 13 -9.53 -9.72 -6.60
CA GLY A 13 -8.52 -10.03 -7.63
C GLY A 13 -7.47 -8.95 -7.88
N LYS A 14 -7.36 -7.91 -7.04
CA LYS A 14 -6.30 -6.87 -7.13
C LYS A 14 -4.89 -7.47 -7.25
N THR A 15 -4.55 -8.38 -6.33
CA THR A 15 -3.24 -9.02 -6.28
C THR A 15 -2.98 -9.82 -7.56
N THR A 16 -3.99 -10.52 -8.07
CA THR A 16 -3.92 -11.26 -9.33
C THR A 16 -3.65 -10.34 -10.52
N LEU A 17 -4.37 -9.21 -10.61
CA LEU A 17 -4.17 -8.22 -11.68
C LEU A 17 -2.74 -7.66 -11.65
N VAL A 18 -2.26 -7.26 -10.47
CA VAL A 18 -0.92 -6.70 -10.30
C VAL A 18 0.16 -7.74 -10.60
N HIS A 19 -0.05 -9.00 -10.22
CA HIS A 19 0.88 -10.10 -10.52
C HIS A 19 0.97 -10.35 -12.03
N ALA A 20 -0.17 -10.46 -12.71
CA ALA A 20 -0.23 -10.64 -14.15
C ALA A 20 0.44 -9.48 -14.91
N ALA A 21 0.23 -8.23 -14.44
CA ALA A 21 0.89 -7.07 -15.01
C ALA A 21 2.42 -7.12 -14.81
N LYS A 22 2.89 -7.58 -13.64
CA LYS A 22 4.32 -7.73 -13.34
C LYS A 22 4.99 -8.77 -14.24
N GLU A 23 4.31 -9.89 -14.52
CA GLU A 23 4.81 -10.92 -15.44
C GLU A 23 4.89 -10.39 -16.88
N HIS A 24 3.86 -9.67 -17.33
CA HIS A 24 3.80 -9.15 -18.70
C HIS A 24 4.79 -8.01 -18.98
N LEU A 25 5.01 -7.12 -18.00
CA LEU A 25 5.84 -5.90 -18.16
C LEU A 25 7.31 -6.08 -17.75
N SER A 26 7.71 -7.31 -17.38
CA SER A 26 9.00 -7.67 -16.75
C SER A 26 9.15 -7.17 -15.31
N SER A 27 9.54 -8.08 -14.40
CA SER A 27 9.68 -7.83 -12.96
C SER A 27 10.61 -6.68 -12.61
N ASP A 28 11.63 -6.42 -13.43
CA ASP A 28 12.62 -5.36 -13.17
C ASP A 28 12.06 -3.95 -13.40
N LYS A 29 10.95 -3.82 -14.13
CA LYS A 29 10.32 -2.52 -14.43
C LYS A 29 9.18 -2.17 -13.47
N VAL A 30 8.76 -3.11 -12.63
CA VAL A 30 7.57 -3.00 -11.79
C VAL A 30 7.89 -3.16 -10.31
N SER A 31 7.42 -2.21 -9.50
CA SER A 31 7.37 -2.30 -8.04
C SER A 31 5.91 -2.37 -7.60
N VAL A 32 5.64 -3.05 -6.48
CA VAL A 32 4.30 -3.18 -5.90
C VAL A 32 4.37 -2.74 -4.44
N ILE A 33 3.43 -1.91 -4.03
CA ILE A 33 3.30 -1.39 -2.67
C ILE A 33 1.88 -1.70 -2.20
N SER A 34 1.78 -2.42 -1.09
CA SER A 34 0.50 -2.73 -0.45
C SER A 34 0.11 -1.65 0.55
N GLN A 35 -1.18 -1.29 0.58
CA GLN A 35 -1.75 -0.44 1.61
C GLN A 35 -1.60 -1.05 3.01
N ASP A 36 -1.64 -2.38 3.13
CA ASP A 36 -1.63 -3.06 4.43
C ASP A 36 -0.33 -2.80 5.20
N SER A 37 0.79 -2.57 4.48
CA SER A 37 2.05 -2.10 5.06
C SER A 37 1.95 -0.77 5.81
N PHE A 38 0.89 0.00 5.56
CA PHE A 38 0.67 1.33 6.12
C PHE A 38 -0.48 1.37 7.12
N TYR A 39 -0.98 0.25 7.65
CA TYR A 39 -1.82 0.29 8.85
C TYR A 39 -1.10 1.03 9.97
N LYS A 40 -1.81 1.85 10.73
CA LYS A 40 -1.27 2.61 11.86
C LYS A 40 -0.70 1.66 12.91
N GLN A 41 0.32 2.16 13.58
CA GLN A 41 0.94 1.45 14.68
C GLN A 41 0.18 1.74 15.98
N HIS A 42 -0.05 0.71 16.78
CA HIS A 42 -0.87 0.75 17.99
C HIS A 42 -0.14 0.08 19.16
N ASP A 43 1.11 0.47 19.40
CA ASP A 43 1.98 -0.14 20.41
C ASP A 43 1.43 0.00 21.84
N SER A 44 0.61 1.01 22.10
CA SER A 44 -0.02 1.25 23.39
C SER A 44 -1.21 0.33 23.68
N LEU A 45 -1.73 -0.38 22.68
CA LEU A 45 -2.85 -1.31 22.83
C LEU A 45 -2.33 -2.72 23.04
N THR A 46 -3.02 -3.49 23.87
CA THR A 46 -2.82 -4.93 23.99
C THR A 46 -3.23 -5.66 22.71
N PHE A 47 -2.78 -6.90 22.52
CA PHE A 47 -3.18 -7.71 21.36
C PHE A 47 -4.70 -7.85 21.26
N GLU A 48 -5.39 -8.11 22.37
CA GLU A 48 -6.85 -8.27 22.40
C GLU A 48 -7.58 -6.98 21.98
N GLU A 49 -7.07 -5.81 22.38
CA GLU A 49 -7.61 -4.53 21.95
C GLU A 49 -7.36 -4.27 20.46
N ARG A 50 -6.17 -4.62 19.94
CA ARG A 50 -5.87 -4.50 18.51
C ARG A 50 -6.77 -5.39 17.65
N CYS A 51 -7.11 -6.59 18.12
CA CYS A 51 -8.06 -7.48 17.43
C CYS A 51 -9.47 -6.90 17.29
N LYS A 52 -9.83 -5.90 18.10
CA LYS A 52 -11.14 -5.22 18.06
C LYS A 52 -11.15 -4.00 17.12
N LEU A 53 -10.00 -3.63 16.55
CA LEU A 53 -9.90 -2.51 15.62
C LEU A 53 -10.51 -2.86 14.27
N ASN A 54 -11.14 -1.85 13.64
CA ASN A 54 -11.63 -1.97 12.27
C ASN A 54 -10.55 -1.52 11.28
N PHE A 55 -9.85 -2.47 10.67
CA PHE A 55 -8.83 -2.21 9.65
C PHE A 55 -9.39 -1.80 8.28
N ASP A 56 -10.70 -1.96 8.06
CA ASP A 56 -11.41 -1.50 6.87
C ASP A 56 -11.91 -0.05 7.00
N HIS A 57 -11.56 0.65 8.08
CA HIS A 57 -11.84 2.07 8.24
C HIS A 57 -10.66 2.93 7.74
N PRO A 58 -10.90 4.05 7.04
CA PRO A 58 -9.83 4.94 6.59
C PRO A 58 -8.86 5.37 7.70
N ASP A 59 -9.35 5.54 8.92
CA ASP A 59 -8.53 5.95 10.07
C ASP A 59 -7.50 4.88 10.49
N ALA A 60 -7.68 3.63 10.09
CA ALA A 60 -6.69 2.58 10.33
C ALA A 60 -5.42 2.77 9.48
N ILE A 61 -5.46 3.60 8.43
CA ILE A 61 -4.34 3.82 7.52
C ILE A 61 -3.53 5.05 7.92
N ASP A 62 -2.22 4.91 7.93
CA ASP A 62 -1.26 5.99 8.11
C ASP A 62 -1.01 6.70 6.77
N TYR A 63 -2.01 7.47 6.34
CA TYR A 63 -1.94 8.19 5.06
C TYR A 63 -0.82 9.22 5.00
N GLU A 64 -0.38 9.76 6.14
CA GLU A 64 0.74 10.69 6.21
C GLU A 64 2.04 9.99 5.82
N LEU A 65 2.36 8.87 6.48
CA LEU A 65 3.53 8.05 6.12
C LEU A 65 3.42 7.55 4.67
N PHE A 66 2.25 7.07 4.26
CA PHE A 66 2.05 6.53 2.92
C PHE A 66 2.29 7.60 1.84
N THR A 67 1.68 8.77 2.00
CA THR A 67 1.85 9.90 1.07
C THR A 67 3.30 10.39 1.06
N LEU A 68 3.96 10.43 2.23
CA LEU A 68 5.38 10.80 2.34
C LEU A 68 6.28 9.85 1.57
N GLN A 69 6.12 8.53 1.75
CA GLN A 69 6.93 7.54 1.04
C GLN A 69 6.70 7.64 -0.47
N LEU A 70 5.45 7.65 -0.95
CA LEU A 70 5.20 7.78 -2.39
C LEU A 70 5.73 9.09 -2.98
N SER A 71 5.67 10.19 -2.24
CA SER A 71 6.24 11.47 -2.67
C SER A 71 7.76 11.42 -2.82
N LYS A 72 8.47 10.66 -1.99
CA LYS A 72 9.91 10.39 -2.15
C LYS A 72 10.18 9.54 -3.39
N LEU A 73 9.35 8.52 -3.63
CA LEU A 73 9.48 7.65 -4.79
C LEU A 73 9.33 8.44 -6.11
N LEU A 74 8.37 9.36 -6.18
CA LEU A 74 8.19 10.29 -7.31
C LEU A 74 9.42 11.17 -7.57
N LYS A 75 10.22 11.45 -6.54
CA LYS A 75 11.49 12.17 -6.64
C LYS A 75 12.68 11.25 -6.95
N SER A 76 12.40 10.03 -7.40
CA SER A 76 13.40 8.99 -7.71
C SER A 76 14.27 8.60 -6.51
N GLN A 77 13.72 8.68 -5.30
CA GLN A 77 14.40 8.23 -4.08
C GLN A 77 13.90 6.85 -3.66
N PRO A 78 14.78 5.94 -3.19
CA PRO A 78 14.35 4.71 -2.53
C PRO A 78 13.48 5.02 -1.31
N ILE A 79 12.50 4.15 -1.06
CA ILE A 79 11.55 4.31 0.05
C ILE A 79 11.58 3.08 0.95
N HIS A 80 11.18 3.28 2.20
CA HIS A 80 11.07 2.22 3.18
C HIS A 80 9.60 2.01 3.49
N THR A 81 9.11 0.82 3.19
CA THR A 81 7.73 0.40 3.47
C THR A 81 7.75 -0.49 4.72
N PRO A 82 6.94 -0.21 5.75
CA PRO A 82 6.91 -1.08 6.93
C PRO A 82 6.46 -2.50 6.56
N VAL A 83 6.96 -3.48 7.29
CA VAL A 83 6.42 -4.84 7.25
C VAL A 83 5.31 -4.94 8.29
N TYR A 84 4.10 -5.29 7.87
CA TYR A 84 2.96 -5.46 8.77
C TYR A 84 2.76 -6.94 9.11
N SER A 85 2.64 -7.27 10.40
CA SER A 85 2.31 -8.59 10.89
C SER A 85 0.81 -8.70 11.12
N PHE A 86 0.12 -9.45 10.26
CA PHE A 86 -1.29 -9.74 10.43
C PHE A 86 -1.57 -10.60 11.67
N SER A 87 -0.63 -11.45 12.08
CA SER A 87 -0.77 -12.27 13.29
C SER A 87 -0.73 -11.44 14.56
N GLU A 88 0.02 -10.34 14.57
CA GLU A 88 0.19 -9.47 15.75
C GLU A 88 -0.67 -8.21 15.69
N HIS A 89 -1.33 -7.96 14.55
CA HIS A 89 -2.00 -6.71 14.21
C HIS A 89 -1.10 -5.48 14.43
N LEU A 90 0.17 -5.59 14.06
CA LEU A 90 1.18 -4.56 14.33
C LEU A 90 2.23 -4.49 13.22
N ARG A 91 2.83 -3.31 13.04
CA ARG A 91 4.08 -3.18 12.28
C ARG A 91 5.20 -3.91 13.02
N THR A 92 6.09 -4.52 12.27
CA THR A 92 7.35 -5.04 12.81
C THR A 92 8.44 -3.96 12.72
N ASP A 93 9.58 -4.20 13.35
CA ASP A 93 10.76 -3.33 13.22
C ASP A 93 11.45 -3.43 11.84
N GLN A 94 10.93 -4.29 10.96
CA GLN A 94 11.49 -4.51 9.63
C GLN A 94 10.85 -3.59 8.60
N VAL A 95 11.63 -3.25 7.58
CA VAL A 95 11.18 -2.48 6.43
C VAL A 95 11.59 -3.17 5.13
N ASN A 96 10.71 -3.12 4.14
CA ASN A 96 11.04 -3.47 2.77
C ASN A 96 11.51 -2.21 2.03
N VAL A 97 12.68 -2.29 1.38
CA VAL A 97 13.19 -1.22 0.54
C VAL A 97 12.59 -1.34 -0.86
N VAL A 98 11.90 -0.29 -1.30
CA VAL A 98 11.34 -0.21 -2.65
C VAL A 98 12.16 0.79 -3.46
N MET A 99 12.79 0.28 -4.52
CA MET A 99 13.56 1.10 -5.45
C MET A 99 12.63 1.82 -6.45
N PRO A 100 13.00 3.04 -6.88
CA PRO A 100 12.33 3.71 -7.99
C PRO A 100 12.33 2.83 -9.23
N LYS A 101 11.14 2.58 -9.79
CA LYS A 101 10.98 1.84 -11.05
C LYS A 101 10.08 2.61 -12.01
N PRO A 102 10.13 2.32 -13.32
CA PRO A 102 9.27 2.98 -14.30
C PRO A 102 7.77 2.90 -13.95
N ILE A 103 7.32 1.75 -13.43
CA ILE A 103 5.94 1.49 -13.06
C ILE A 103 5.88 1.06 -11.59
N VAL A 104 5.02 1.71 -10.82
CA VAL A 104 4.74 1.37 -9.42
C VAL A 104 3.25 1.13 -9.28
N PHE A 105 2.86 -0.09 -8.89
CA PHE A 105 1.51 -0.39 -8.47
C PHE A 105 1.36 -0.11 -6.97
N VAL A 106 0.29 0.58 -6.63
CA VAL A 106 -0.15 0.78 -5.26
C VAL A 106 -1.51 0.11 -5.13
N GLU A 107 -1.63 -0.92 -4.30
CA GLU A 107 -2.85 -1.70 -4.18
C GLU A 107 -3.41 -1.64 -2.76
N GLY A 108 -4.74 -1.72 -2.63
CA GLY A 108 -5.40 -1.79 -1.34
C GLY A 108 -6.90 -1.56 -1.42
N ILE A 109 -7.58 -1.61 -0.29
CA ILE A 109 -9.05 -1.46 -0.21
C ILE A 109 -9.50 0.01 -0.07
N LEU A 110 -8.63 0.92 0.38
CA LEU A 110 -8.95 2.30 0.77
C LEU A 110 -7.94 3.34 0.22
N ILE A 111 -7.13 2.97 -0.78
CA ILE A 111 -6.10 3.86 -1.34
C ILE A 111 -6.70 5.10 -2.01
N PHE A 112 -7.99 5.03 -2.38
CA PHE A 112 -8.74 6.14 -2.95
C PHE A 112 -9.55 6.95 -1.92
N ALA A 113 -9.57 6.57 -0.65
CA ALA A 113 -10.31 7.31 0.36
C ALA A 113 -9.63 8.64 0.73
N HIS A 114 -8.30 8.69 0.71
CA HIS A 114 -7.53 9.89 1.06
C HIS A 114 -7.17 10.74 -0.17
N LYS A 115 -7.54 12.03 -0.16
CA LYS A 115 -7.28 12.96 -1.28
C LYS A 115 -5.79 13.16 -1.55
N GLY A 116 -4.97 13.32 -0.51
CA GLY A 116 -3.53 13.53 -0.67
C GLY A 116 -2.84 12.34 -1.36
N LEU A 117 -3.27 11.13 -1.03
CA LEU A 117 -2.75 9.90 -1.62
C LEU A 117 -3.20 9.76 -3.08
N ARG A 118 -4.51 9.96 -3.33
CA ARG A 118 -5.08 9.94 -4.68
C ARG A 118 -4.38 10.85 -5.68
N ASN A 119 -4.02 12.05 -5.23
CA ASN A 119 -3.37 13.04 -6.09
C ASN A 119 -1.96 12.63 -6.57
N LEU A 120 -1.36 11.60 -5.95
CA LEU A 120 -0.07 11.06 -6.38
C LEU A 120 -0.21 10.01 -7.50
N PHE A 121 -1.41 9.49 -7.73
CA PHE A 121 -1.64 8.46 -8.74
C PHE A 121 -1.76 9.08 -10.13
N SER A 122 -1.01 8.51 -11.07
CA SER A 122 -1.12 8.85 -12.50
C SER A 122 -2.34 8.19 -13.13
N GLN A 123 -2.74 7.02 -12.63
CA GLN A 123 -3.90 6.26 -13.06
C GLN A 123 -4.58 5.61 -11.84
N ALA A 124 -5.91 5.50 -11.89
CA ALA A 124 -6.72 4.89 -10.86
C ALA A 124 -7.58 3.79 -11.47
N ILE A 125 -7.42 2.56 -10.99
CA ILE A 125 -8.18 1.39 -11.38
C ILE A 125 -8.99 0.96 -10.17
N PHE A 126 -10.31 0.86 -10.31
CA PHE A 126 -11.19 0.25 -9.32
C PHE A 126 -11.69 -1.09 -9.85
N ILE A 127 -11.50 -2.15 -9.07
CA ILE A 127 -11.99 -3.49 -9.39
C ILE A 127 -13.30 -3.70 -8.63
N ASP A 128 -14.38 -3.79 -9.40
CA ASP A 128 -15.72 -4.17 -8.95
C ASP A 128 -15.98 -5.61 -9.42
N ALA A 129 -16.25 -6.50 -8.48
CA ALA A 129 -16.33 -7.95 -8.71
C ALA A 129 -17.47 -8.57 -7.91
#